data_AF-A0A3E2CPL5-F1
#
_entry.id   AF-A0A3E2CPL5-F1
#
_cell.length_a   1.000
_cell.length_b   1.000
_cell.length_c   1.000
_cell.angle_alpha   90.00
_cell.angle_beta   90.00
_cell.angle_gamma   90.00
#
_symmetry.space_group_name_H-M   'P 1'
#
loop_
_entity.id
_entity.type
_entity.pdbx_description
1 polymer ?
#
loop_
_entity_poly.entity_id
_entity_poly.type
_entity_poly.pdbx_seq_one_letter_code
_entity_poly.pdbx_strand_id
1 'polypeptide(L)' 'SGTRTVDSHIKSLRHKIGSEWIRTVHGIGYAFEPPISDYDKVLQSQVS' A
#
# COMPACT_ATOMS: atom_id res chain seq x y z
N SER A 1 2.90 4.64 24.31
CA SER A 1 2.60 4.06 22.99
C SER A 1 1.15 4.35 22.68
N GLY A 2 0.87 5.50 22.04
CA GLY A 2 -0.49 5.92 21.75
C GLY A 2 -1.12 4.95 20.77
N THR A 3 -2.32 4.46 21.07
CA THR A 3 -3.12 3.54 20.24
C THR A 3 -3.53 4.25 18.95
N ARG A 4 -2.58 4.44 18.04
CA ARG A 4 -2.86 4.86 16.67
C ARG A 4 -3.60 3.71 16.01
N THR A 5 -4.87 3.94 15.69
CA THR A 5 -5.70 2.95 15.02
C THR A 5 -5.12 2.62 13.64
N VAL A 6 -5.36 1.40 13.17
CA VAL A 6 -4.89 0.95 11.84
C VAL A 6 -5.31 1.93 10.74
N ASP A 7 -6.55 2.43 10.79
CA ASP A 7 -7.07 3.40 9.81
C ASP A 7 -6.21 4.67 9.70
N SER A 8 -5.74 5.20 10.83
CA SER A 8 -4.87 6.38 10.84
C SER A 8 -3.53 6.12 10.14
N HIS A 9 -3.00 4.91 10.28
CA HIS A 9 -1.79 4.50 9.58
C HIS A 9 -2.04 4.32 8.08
N ILE A 10 -3.15 3.66 7.70
CA ILE A 10 -3.51 3.48 6.29
C ILE A 10 -3.72 4.82 5.60
N LYS A 11 -4.40 5.78 6.24
CA LYS A 11 -4.55 7.14 5.72
C LYS A 11 -3.21 7.81 5.47
N SER A 12 -2.28 7.69 6.43
CA SER A 12 -0.94 8.28 6.31
C SER A 12 -0.12 7.60 5.21
N LEU A 13 -0.25 6.28 5.04
CA LEU A 13 0.43 5.54 3.98
C LEU A 13 -0.11 5.92 2.61
N ARG A 14 -1.43 5.87 2.39
CA ARG A 14 -2.05 6.25 1.10
C ARG A 14 -1.68 7.68 0.67
N HIS A 15 -1.51 8.61 1.62
CA HIS A 15 -1.04 9.95 1.31
C HIS A 15 0.43 10.00 0.84
N LYS A 16 1.28 9.11 1.37
CA LYS A 16 2.72 9.07 1.07
C LYS A 16 3.05 8.31 -0.21
N ILE A 17 2.39 7.17 -0.44
CA ILE A 17 2.74 6.26 -1.53
C ILE A 17 1.71 6.25 -2.66
N GLY A 18 0.54 6.85 -2.45
CA GLY A 18 -0.59 6.78 -3.38
C GLY A 18 -1.69 5.86 -2.86
N SER A 19 -2.93 6.15 -3.24
CA SER A 19 -4.10 5.42 -2.78
C SER A 19 -4.24 4.05 -3.45
N GLU A 20 -3.65 3.87 -4.63
CA GLU A 20 -3.73 2.62 -5.40
C GLU A 20 -2.97 1.46 -4.74
N TRP A 21 -1.97 1.75 -3.90
CA TRP A 21 -1.14 0.74 -3.23
C TRP A 21 -1.85 -0.08 -2.16
N ILE A 22 -2.94 0.45 -1.60
CA ILE A 22 -3.67 -0.20 -0.50
C ILE A 22 -5.16 -0.13 -0.78
N ARG A 23 -5.78 -1.27 -1.07
CA ARG A 23 -7.24 -1.38 -1.26
C ARG A 23 -7.97 -1.72 0.03
N THR A 24 -9.19 -1.22 0.17
CA THR A 24 -10.10 -1.62 1.26
C THR A 24 -10.87 -2.87 0.83
N VAL A 25 -10.87 -3.89 1.67
CA VAL A 25 -11.61 -5.13 1.47
C VAL A 25 -12.76 -5.17 2.48
N HIS A 26 -13.98 -5.02 1.98
CA HIS A 26 -15.17 -4.93 2.83
C HIS A 26 -15.28 -6.16 3.75
N GLY A 27 -15.43 -5.94 5.05
CA GLY A 27 -15.51 -7.00 6.06
C GLY A 27 -14.20 -7.73 6.39
N ILE A 28 -13.09 -7.45 5.68
CA ILE A 28 -11.79 -8.12 5.89
C ILE A 28 -10.72 -7.14 6.41
N GLY A 29 -10.68 -5.92 5.88
CA GLY A 29 -9.68 -4.92 6.25
C GLY A 29 -9.00 -4.31 5.04
N TYR A 30 -7.67 -4.40 4.97
CA TYR A 30 -6.87 -3.75 3.93
C TYR A 30 -5.95 -4.75 3.26
N ALA A 31 -5.75 -4.62 1.95
CA ALA A 31 -4.80 -5.41 1.18
C ALA A 31 -3.76 -4.49 0.54
N PHE A 32 -2.50 -4.91 0.59
CA PHE A 32 -1.38 -4.23 -0.06
C PHE A 32 -1.19 -4.81 -1.45
N GLU A 33 -1.38 -3.96 -2.46
CA GLU A 33 -1.37 -4.36 -3.87
C GLU A 33 -0.68 -3.23 -4.65
N PRO A 34 0.65 -3.34 -4.88
CA PRO A 34 1.38 -2.38 -5.68
C PRO A 34 0.77 -2.23 -7.08
N PRO A 35 0.83 -1.04 -7.68
CA PRO A 35 0.44 -0.86 -9.07
C PRO A 35 1.26 -1.75 -9.98
N ILE A 36 0.63 -2.36 -10.99
CA ILE A 36 1.30 -3.25 -11.97
C ILE A 36 2.53 -2.57 -12.60
N SER A 37 2.44 -1.27 -12.87
CA SER A 37 3.56 -0.48 -13.41
C SER A 37 4.79 -0.43 -12.51
N ASP A 38 4.62 -0.54 -11.19
CA ASP A 38 5.73 -0.55 -10.25
C ASP A 38 6.29 -1.96 -10.03
N TYR A 39 5.47 -3.01 -10.20
CA TYR A 39 5.96 -4.39 -10.27
C TYR A 39 6.97 -4.56 -11.40
N ASP A 40 6.67 -4.06 -12.60
CA ASP A 40 7.55 -4.15 -13.76
C ASP A 40 8.90 -3.44 -13.53
N LYS A 41 8.90 -2.29 -12.85
CA LYS A 41 10.13 -1.57 -12.50
C LYS A 41 10.99 -2.31 -11.49
N VAL A 42 10.37 -2.93 -10.48
CA VAL A 42 11.09 -3.73 -9.48
C VAL A 42 11.74 -4.94 -10.15
N LEU A 43 10.99 -5.64 -11.01
CA LEU A 43 11.51 -6.79 -11.74
C LEU A 43 12.65 -6.40 -12.69
N GLN A 44 12.53 -5.28 -13.42
CA GLN A 44 13.61 -4.78 -14.30
C GLN A 44 14.85 -4.36 -13.51
N SER A 45 14.68 -3.78 -12.31
CA SER A 45 15.80 -3.36 -11.46
C SER A 45 16.55 -4.53 -10.82
N GLN A 46 15.91 -5.70 -10.67
CA GLN A 46 16.53 -6.91 -10.12
C GLN A 46 17.29 -7.76 -11.16
N VAL A 47 17.17 -7.45 -12.45
CA VAL A 47 17.79 -8.19 -13.56
C VAL A 47 19.07 -7.50 -14.09
N SER A 48 19.49 -6.39 -13.47
CA SER A 48 20.73 -5.65 -13.83
C SER A 48 21.86 -5.85 -12.82
#